data_AF-A0A401PDV2-F1
#
_entry.id   AF-A0A401PDV2-F1
#
_cell.length_a   1.000
_cell.length_b   1.000
_cell.length_c   1.000
_cell.angle_alpha   90.00
_cell.angle_beta   90.00
_cell.angle_gamma   90.00
#
_symmetry.space_group_name_H-M   'P 1'
#
loop_
_entity.id
_entity.type
_entity.pdbx_description
1 polymer ?
#
loop_
_entity_poly.entity_id
_entity_poly.type
_entity_poly.pdbx_seq_one_letter_code
_entity_poly.pdbx_strand_id
1 'polypeptide(L)'
;MAGCTGPGGNVKNLLQFMHCMGQLKRVPRTGWVYRNVEGPESVSDHMYRMAVMALLTEDQKLNKDRCIKLALVHDMAECIVGDIIPADNISKEEKHRREEEAMKHLIGLLSDDVGKEVLGLWEEYENQSSAEAKYVKELDRFEMIMQAFEYEQLEQKPGRLQEFYDSTKGNFHHPEILQLVATLNAERNSIQTKPSISDTPSSWKSEPNILPQSTKL
;
A
#
# COMPACT_ATOMS: atom_id res chain seq x y z
N MET A 1 -17.75 -7.66 39.54
CA MET A 1 -18.67 -8.74 39.12
C MET A 1 -18.26 -9.18 37.74
N ALA A 2 -17.68 -10.38 37.62
CA ALA A 2 -17.26 -10.94 36.34
C ALA A 2 -18.50 -11.43 35.60
N GLY A 3 -18.84 -10.77 34.50
CA GLY A 3 -19.89 -11.23 33.60
C GLY A 3 -19.38 -12.41 32.79
N CYS A 4 -19.71 -13.63 33.20
CA CYS A 4 -19.54 -14.83 32.39
C CYS A 4 -20.40 -14.70 31.13
N THR A 5 -19.82 -14.27 30.01
CA THR A 5 -20.49 -14.31 28.72
C THR A 5 -20.51 -15.76 28.23
N GLY A 6 -21.69 -16.37 28.18
CA GLY A 6 -21.87 -17.71 27.61
C GLY A 6 -21.45 -17.78 26.13
N PRO A 7 -21.31 -18.99 25.55
CA PRO A 7 -20.75 -19.21 24.22
C PRO A 7 -21.47 -18.46 23.08
N GLY A 8 -22.74 -18.08 23.25
CA GLY A 8 -23.50 -17.31 22.27
C GLY A 8 -23.16 -15.81 22.18
N GLY A 9 -22.60 -15.20 23.24
CA GLY A 9 -22.17 -13.79 23.22
C GLY A 9 -20.86 -13.60 22.45
N ASN A 10 -19.99 -14.59 22.49
CA ASN A 10 -18.67 -14.56 21.86
C ASN A 10 -18.76 -14.63 20.32
N VAL A 11 -19.57 -15.54 19.77
CA VAL A 11 -19.68 -15.72 18.31
C VAL A 11 -20.34 -14.52 17.61
N LYS A 12 -21.36 -13.92 18.22
CA LYS A 12 -22.02 -12.73 17.64
C LYS A 12 -21.07 -11.54 17.58
N ASN A 13 -20.30 -11.30 18.64
CA ASN A 13 -19.31 -10.22 18.67
C ASN A 13 -18.18 -10.48 17.67
N LEU A 14 -17.69 -11.73 17.58
CA LEU A 14 -16.71 -12.10 16.58
C LEU A 14 -17.23 -11.88 15.15
N LEU A 15 -18.49 -12.24 14.87
CA LEU A 15 -19.10 -11.97 13.58
C LEU A 15 -19.19 -10.45 13.29
N GLN A 16 -19.52 -9.64 14.29
CA GLN A 16 -19.51 -8.19 14.17
C GLN A 16 -18.09 -7.66 13.89
N PHE A 17 -17.07 -8.17 14.57
CA PHE A 17 -15.67 -7.85 14.28
C PHE A 17 -15.32 -8.19 12.83
N MET A 18 -15.73 -9.37 12.34
CA MET A 18 -15.51 -9.76 10.94
C MET A 18 -16.24 -8.86 9.94
N HIS A 19 -17.42 -8.34 10.29
CA HIS A 19 -18.11 -7.33 9.48
C HIS A 19 -17.35 -6.00 9.42
N CYS A 20 -16.68 -5.60 10.51
CA CYS A 20 -15.77 -4.45 10.52
C CYS A 20 -14.55 -4.71 9.62
N MET A 21 -13.88 -5.84 9.77
CA MET A 21 -12.77 -6.22 8.87
C MET A 21 -13.19 -6.25 7.40
N GLY A 22 -14.42 -6.68 7.12
CA GLY A 22 -15.01 -6.64 5.78
C GLY A 22 -15.26 -5.24 5.22
N GLN A 23 -15.24 -4.18 6.03
CA GLN A 23 -15.30 -2.80 5.54
C GLN A 23 -13.99 -2.39 4.86
N LEU A 24 -12.83 -2.90 5.29
CA LEU A 24 -11.51 -2.56 4.71
C LEU A 24 -11.40 -2.92 3.22
N LYS A 25 -12.21 -3.86 2.76
CA LYS A 25 -12.36 -4.22 1.32
C LYS A 25 -13.03 -3.13 0.48
N ARG A 26 -13.66 -2.15 1.15
CA ARG A 26 -14.44 -1.05 0.55
C ARG A 26 -13.93 0.32 0.99
N VAL A 27 -12.83 0.37 1.75
CA VAL A 27 -12.07 1.60 1.98
C VAL A 27 -10.99 1.65 0.91
N PRO A 28 -11.15 2.44 -0.17
CA PRO A 28 -10.09 2.64 -1.14
C PRO A 28 -8.96 3.44 -0.48
N ARG A 29 -7.71 3.16 -0.85
CA ARG A 29 -6.56 3.95 -0.39
C ARG A 29 -6.66 5.39 -0.93
N THR A 30 -6.87 6.35 -0.03
CA THR A 30 -7.25 7.74 -0.31
C THR A 30 -6.19 8.47 -1.15
N GLY A 31 -4.91 8.12 -0.97
CA GLY A 31 -3.81 8.65 -1.80
C GLY A 31 -4.07 8.47 -3.29
N TRP A 32 -4.54 7.29 -3.70
CA TRP A 32 -4.84 6.97 -5.11
C TRP A 32 -6.14 7.64 -5.58
N VAL A 33 -7.15 7.68 -4.71
CA VAL A 33 -8.43 8.38 -4.99
C VAL A 33 -8.17 9.85 -5.31
N TYR A 34 -7.35 10.52 -4.51
CA TYR A 34 -7.01 11.94 -4.70
C TYR A 34 -6.11 12.19 -5.91
N ARG A 35 -5.60 11.13 -6.57
CA ARG A 35 -4.87 11.20 -7.85
C ARG A 35 -5.66 10.62 -9.01
N ASN A 36 -6.96 10.41 -8.82
CA ASN A 36 -7.88 9.94 -9.84
C ASN A 36 -7.42 8.64 -10.50
N VAL A 37 -6.77 7.76 -9.74
CA VAL A 37 -6.47 6.40 -10.19
C VAL A 37 -7.81 5.66 -10.37
N GLU A 38 -7.99 5.00 -11.50
CA GLU A 38 -9.19 4.21 -11.76
C GLU A 38 -9.11 2.86 -11.05
N GLY A 39 -10.15 2.51 -10.28
CA GLY A 39 -10.18 1.27 -9.50
C GLY A 39 -9.02 1.15 -8.50
N PRO A 40 -8.83 2.11 -7.59
CA PRO A 40 -7.74 2.05 -6.61
C PRO A 40 -7.92 0.85 -5.68
N GLU A 41 -6.79 0.29 -5.22
CA GLU A 41 -6.74 -0.80 -4.25
C GLU A 41 -7.48 -0.42 -2.97
N SER A 42 -7.95 -1.45 -2.25
CA SER A 42 -8.49 -1.24 -0.91
C SER A 42 -7.40 -1.34 0.15
N VAL A 43 -7.66 -0.82 1.36
CA VAL A 43 -6.74 -0.94 2.51
C VAL A 43 -6.38 -2.40 2.80
N SER A 44 -7.33 -3.32 2.64
CA SER A 44 -7.02 -4.75 2.79
C SER A 44 -6.12 -5.34 1.70
N ASP A 45 -6.13 -4.80 0.48
CA ASP A 45 -5.22 -5.25 -0.59
C ASP A 45 -3.77 -4.86 -0.24
N HIS A 46 -3.59 -3.61 0.20
CA HIS A 46 -2.34 -3.07 0.72
C HIS A 46 -1.77 -3.93 1.86
N MET A 47 -2.55 -4.17 2.91
CA MET A 47 -2.12 -4.99 4.05
C MET A 47 -1.82 -6.44 3.66
N TYR A 48 -2.55 -7.00 2.68
CA TYR A 48 -2.27 -8.34 2.19
C TYR A 48 -0.89 -8.43 1.55
N ARG A 49 -0.54 -7.50 0.63
CA ARG A 49 0.77 -7.53 -0.01
C ARG A 49 1.89 -7.27 0.99
N MET A 50 1.69 -6.37 1.96
CA MET A 50 2.63 -6.18 3.06
C MET A 50 2.85 -7.46 3.88
N ALA A 51 1.79 -8.20 4.21
CA ALA A 51 1.91 -9.46 4.95
C ALA A 51 2.68 -10.52 4.15
N VAL A 52 2.49 -10.58 2.82
CA VAL A 52 3.28 -11.44 1.92
C VAL A 52 4.75 -11.00 1.91
N MET A 53 5.04 -9.71 1.85
CA MET A 53 6.40 -9.20 1.94
C MET A 53 7.08 -9.57 3.27
N ALA A 54 6.38 -9.37 4.39
CA ALA A 54 6.86 -9.74 5.72
C ALA A 54 7.10 -11.25 5.86
N LEU A 55 6.28 -12.08 5.22
CA LEU A 55 6.48 -13.54 5.16
C LEU A 55 7.76 -13.92 4.41
N LEU A 56 8.11 -13.16 3.37
CA LEU A 56 9.23 -13.46 2.47
C LEU A 56 10.57 -12.85 2.93
N THR A 57 10.60 -12.03 3.98
CA THR A 57 11.86 -11.47 4.49
C THR A 57 12.87 -12.57 4.80
N GLU A 58 14.14 -12.32 4.52
CA GLU A 58 15.22 -13.25 4.84
C GLU A 58 15.96 -12.87 6.12
N ASP A 59 15.67 -11.71 6.73
CA ASP A 59 16.31 -11.26 7.95
C ASP A 59 15.94 -12.16 9.14
N GLN A 60 16.89 -12.99 9.56
CA GLN A 60 16.77 -13.92 10.67
C GLN A 60 16.76 -13.23 12.04
N LYS A 61 17.04 -11.93 12.11
CA LYS A 61 16.98 -11.13 13.35
C LYS A 61 15.56 -10.69 13.69
N LEU A 62 14.65 -10.71 12.71
CA LEU A 62 13.26 -10.34 12.88
C LEU A 62 12.40 -11.56 13.19
N ASN A 63 11.42 -11.39 14.07
CA ASN A 63 10.34 -12.35 14.19
C ASN A 63 9.33 -12.16 13.04
N LYS A 64 9.44 -13.00 12.00
CA LYS A 64 8.56 -12.92 10.81
C LYS A 64 7.08 -13.03 11.15
N ASP A 65 6.70 -13.92 12.05
CA ASP A 65 5.30 -14.09 12.47
C ASP A 65 4.76 -12.80 13.13
N ARG A 66 5.61 -12.09 13.88
CA ARG A 66 5.27 -10.79 14.45
C ARG A 66 5.13 -9.73 13.36
N CYS A 67 6.05 -9.67 12.39
CA CYS A 67 5.94 -8.76 11.24
C CYS A 67 4.65 -8.97 10.45
N ILE A 68 4.28 -10.22 10.17
CA ILE A 68 3.02 -10.57 9.48
C ILE A 68 1.82 -10.06 10.28
N LYS A 69 1.80 -10.32 11.60
CA LYS A 69 0.73 -9.84 12.48
C LYS A 69 0.64 -8.31 12.51
N LEU A 70 1.77 -7.60 12.58
CA LEU A 70 1.81 -6.14 12.52
C LEU A 70 1.24 -5.62 11.20
N ALA A 71 1.67 -6.19 10.06
CA ALA A 71 1.18 -5.82 8.74
C ALA A 71 -0.34 -6.00 8.62
N LEU A 72 -0.90 -7.08 9.17
CA LEU A 72 -2.34 -7.36 9.15
C LEU A 72 -3.17 -6.46 10.08
N VAL A 73 -2.56 -5.87 11.11
CA VAL A 73 -3.27 -5.13 12.17
C VAL A 73 -3.16 -3.61 12.03
N HIS A 74 -2.06 -3.10 11.49
CA HIS A 74 -1.72 -1.67 11.63
C HIS A 74 -2.81 -0.71 11.12
N ASP A 75 -3.44 -0.99 9.98
CA ASP A 75 -4.51 -0.17 9.40
C ASP A 75 -5.93 -0.70 9.73
N MET A 76 -6.10 -1.60 10.71
CA MET A 76 -7.43 -2.12 11.07
C MET A 76 -8.41 -1.03 11.52
N ALA A 77 -7.91 0.04 12.14
CA ALA A 77 -8.72 1.17 12.59
C ALA A 77 -9.48 1.85 11.45
N GLU A 78 -8.92 1.83 10.23
CA GLU A 78 -9.46 2.48 9.04
C GLU A 78 -10.82 1.92 8.61
N CYS A 79 -11.19 0.73 9.10
CA CYS A 79 -12.52 0.18 8.86
C CYS A 79 -13.65 1.04 9.48
N ILE A 80 -13.31 1.90 10.45
CA ILE A 80 -14.20 2.85 11.10
C ILE A 80 -13.83 4.28 10.72
N VAL A 81 -12.55 4.64 10.77
CA VAL A 81 -12.12 6.04 10.59
C VAL A 81 -11.94 6.46 9.14
N GLY A 82 -11.83 5.49 8.21
CA GLY A 82 -11.39 5.70 6.84
C GLY A 82 -9.88 5.91 6.72
N ASP A 83 -9.33 5.80 5.51
CA ASP A 83 -7.92 6.06 5.25
C ASP A 83 -7.66 7.59 5.27
N ILE A 84 -7.13 8.09 6.39
CA ILE A 84 -6.82 9.51 6.60
C ILE A 84 -5.40 9.79 6.12
N ILE A 85 -5.26 10.69 5.15
CA ILE A 85 -3.97 11.07 4.56
C ILE A 85 -3.60 12.52 4.92
N PRO A 86 -2.33 12.94 4.71
CA PRO A 86 -1.89 14.30 5.03
C PRO A 86 -2.73 15.42 4.37
N ALA A 87 -3.31 15.15 3.21
CA ALA A 87 -4.15 16.12 2.48
C ALA A 87 -5.47 16.45 3.20
N ASP A 88 -5.92 15.62 4.14
CA ASP A 88 -7.15 15.83 4.91
C ASP A 88 -6.99 16.87 6.02
N ASN A 89 -5.78 17.38 6.25
CA ASN A 89 -5.45 18.39 7.26
C ASN A 89 -5.87 18.01 8.70
N ILE A 90 -5.93 16.72 9.00
CA ILE A 90 -6.10 16.20 10.36
C ILE A 90 -4.73 16.15 11.05
N SER A 91 -4.62 16.66 12.27
CA SER A 91 -3.37 16.61 13.02
C SER A 91 -3.01 15.17 13.38
N LYS A 92 -1.72 14.90 13.62
CA LYS A 92 -1.26 13.56 14.01
C LYS A 92 -1.93 13.10 15.30
N GLU A 93 -2.13 14.01 16.25
CA GLU A 93 -2.74 13.74 17.55
C GLU A 93 -4.22 13.38 17.39
N GLU A 94 -4.95 14.10 16.52
CA GLU A 94 -6.37 13.80 16.26
C GLU A 94 -6.54 12.52 15.44
N LYS A 95 -5.67 12.25 14.46
CA LYS A 95 -5.64 10.96 13.74
C LYS A 95 -5.44 9.82 14.74
N HIS A 96 -4.40 9.91 15.56
CA HIS A 96 -4.08 8.89 16.56
C HIS A 96 -5.24 8.69 17.54
N ARG A 97 -5.85 9.76 18.07
CA ARG A 97 -7.01 9.67 18.97
C ARG A 97 -8.18 8.92 18.33
N ARG A 98 -8.52 9.22 17.07
CA ARG A 98 -9.62 8.55 16.34
C ARG A 98 -9.31 7.08 16.12
N GLU A 99 -8.10 6.76 15.72
CA GLU A 99 -7.67 5.38 15.48
C GLU A 99 -7.62 4.57 16.77
N GLU A 100 -7.14 5.17 17.86
CA GLU A 100 -7.14 4.55 19.19
C GLU A 100 -8.58 4.24 19.66
N GLU A 101 -9.52 5.18 19.49
CA GLU A 101 -10.94 4.96 19.80
C GLU A 101 -11.56 3.85 18.94
N ALA A 102 -11.24 3.82 17.65
CA ALA A 102 -11.68 2.76 16.74
C ALA A 102 -11.12 1.40 17.17
N MET A 103 -9.83 1.31 17.49
CA MET A 103 -9.19 0.09 17.97
C MET A 103 -9.81 -0.38 19.29
N LYS A 104 -10.05 0.52 20.25
CA LYS A 104 -10.75 0.20 21.51
C LYS A 104 -12.14 -0.37 21.26
N HIS A 105 -12.88 0.16 20.28
CA HIS A 105 -14.17 -0.40 19.88
C HIS A 105 -14.02 -1.81 19.30
N LEU A 106 -13.07 -2.02 18.38
CA LEU A 106 -12.83 -3.30 17.72
C LEU A 106 -12.43 -4.40 18.71
N ILE A 107 -11.48 -4.13 19.61
CA ILE A 107 -11.03 -5.13 20.60
C ILE A 107 -12.11 -5.47 21.63
N GLY A 108 -13.05 -4.56 21.89
CA GLY A 108 -14.22 -4.82 22.75
C GLY A 108 -15.17 -5.90 22.19
N LEU A 109 -15.01 -6.26 20.91
CA LEU A 109 -15.74 -7.37 20.27
C LEU A 109 -14.99 -8.71 20.36
N LEU A 110 -13.77 -8.72 20.87
CA LEU A 110 -12.91 -9.90 20.98
C LEU A 110 -12.88 -10.40 22.43
N SER A 111 -12.35 -11.60 22.65
CA SER A 111 -12.01 -12.05 24.01
C SER A 111 -10.84 -11.25 24.57
N ASP A 112 -10.78 -11.10 25.89
CA ASP A 112 -9.77 -10.26 26.57
C ASP A 112 -8.34 -10.53 26.12
N ASP A 113 -7.94 -11.80 25.99
CA ASP A 113 -6.57 -12.15 25.61
C ASP A 113 -6.24 -11.80 24.15
N VAL A 114 -7.19 -12.06 23.23
CA VAL A 114 -7.01 -11.74 21.80
C VAL A 114 -7.07 -10.23 21.59
N GLY A 115 -7.99 -9.55 22.26
CA GLY A 115 -8.11 -8.08 22.21
C GLY A 115 -6.84 -7.39 22.70
N LYS A 116 -6.22 -7.88 23.78
CA LYS A 116 -4.93 -7.37 24.27
C LYS A 116 -3.79 -7.59 23.27
N GLU A 117 -3.74 -8.76 22.61
CA GLU A 117 -2.73 -9.03 21.59
C GLU A 117 -2.87 -8.06 20.40
N VAL A 118 -4.10 -7.88 19.88
CA VAL A 118 -4.39 -6.99 18.75
C VAL A 118 -4.08 -5.53 19.10
N LEU A 119 -4.51 -5.05 20.27
CA LEU A 119 -4.19 -3.69 20.71
C LEU A 119 -2.68 -3.50 20.85
N GLY A 120 -1.98 -4.45 21.49
CA GLY A 120 -0.53 -4.36 21.66
C GLY A 120 0.24 -4.37 20.35
N LEU A 121 -0.24 -5.10 19.32
CA LEU A 121 0.31 -5.04 17.96
C LEU A 121 0.14 -3.65 17.33
N TRP A 122 -1.07 -3.08 17.42
CA TRP A 122 -1.36 -1.76 16.88
C TRP A 122 -0.52 -0.68 17.59
N GLU A 123 -0.46 -0.70 18.92
CA GLU A 123 0.36 0.23 19.71
C GLU A 123 1.86 0.07 19.43
N GLU A 124 2.34 -1.15 19.19
CA GLU A 124 3.74 -1.42 18.81
C GLU A 124 4.08 -0.77 17.47
N TYR A 125 3.19 -0.89 16.48
CA TYR A 125 3.33 -0.24 15.19
C TYR A 125 3.27 1.28 15.33
N GLU A 126 2.26 1.83 15.99
CA GLU A 126 2.11 3.29 16.15
C GLU A 126 3.31 3.94 16.82
N ASN A 127 3.82 3.30 17.88
CA ASN A 127 4.98 3.81 18.63
C ASN A 127 6.31 3.45 18.00
N GLN A 128 6.33 2.62 16.95
CA GLN A 128 7.55 2.13 16.29
C GLN A 128 8.56 1.56 17.31
N SER A 129 8.05 0.79 18.28
CA SER A 129 8.79 0.44 19.50
C SER A 129 9.68 -0.79 19.37
N SER A 130 9.55 -1.57 18.29
CA SER A 130 10.33 -2.78 18.02
C SER A 130 11.10 -2.68 16.69
N ALA A 131 11.99 -3.65 16.44
CA ALA A 131 12.65 -3.78 15.13
C ALA A 131 11.65 -4.20 14.05
N GLU A 132 10.71 -5.07 14.41
CA GLU A 132 9.62 -5.55 13.56
C GLU A 132 8.68 -4.42 13.13
N ALA A 133 8.26 -3.54 14.05
CA ALA A 133 7.41 -2.39 13.74
C ALA A 133 8.08 -1.39 12.79
N LYS A 134 9.40 -1.15 12.98
CA LYS A 134 10.20 -0.30 12.09
C LYS A 134 10.34 -0.93 10.71
N TYR A 135 10.60 -2.22 10.65
CA TYR A 135 10.67 -2.97 9.40
C TYR A 135 9.32 -2.93 8.65
N VAL A 136 8.21 -3.21 9.33
CA VAL A 136 6.86 -3.17 8.73
C VAL A 136 6.50 -1.75 8.27
N LYS A 137 6.98 -0.70 8.95
CA LYS A 137 6.77 0.68 8.47
C LYS A 137 7.55 1.01 7.20
N GLU A 138 8.73 0.42 7.03
CA GLU A 138 9.46 0.51 5.77
C GLU A 138 8.78 -0.33 4.66
N LEU A 139 8.18 -1.49 5.00
CA LEU A 139 7.36 -2.24 4.06
C LEU A 139 6.14 -1.46 3.59
N ASP A 140 5.40 -0.80 4.48
CA ASP A 140 4.26 0.09 4.15
C ASP A 140 4.65 1.12 3.08
N ARG A 141 5.77 1.82 3.31
CA ARG A 141 6.30 2.80 2.35
C ARG A 141 6.75 2.18 1.04
N PHE A 142 7.40 1.03 1.08
CA PHE A 142 7.88 0.35 -0.12
C PHE A 142 6.71 -0.14 -0.98
N GLU A 143 5.74 -0.78 -0.34
CA GLU A 143 4.53 -1.30 -0.98
C GLU A 143 3.79 -0.17 -1.70
N MET A 144 3.66 1.00 -1.05
CA MET A 144 3.05 2.19 -1.64
C MET A 144 3.77 2.66 -2.92
N ILE A 145 5.11 2.73 -2.94
CA ILE A 145 5.83 3.16 -4.15
C ILE A 145 5.85 2.07 -5.22
N MET A 146 5.79 0.79 -4.84
CA MET A 146 5.60 -0.31 -5.79
C MET A 146 4.23 -0.20 -6.47
N GLN A 147 3.17 0.06 -5.71
CA GLN A 147 1.84 0.29 -6.24
C GLN A 147 1.77 1.52 -7.14
N ALA A 148 2.46 2.61 -6.77
CA ALA A 148 2.57 3.80 -7.61
C ALA A 148 3.16 3.47 -8.99
N PHE A 149 4.23 2.67 -9.04
CA PHE A 149 4.81 2.23 -10.31
C PHE A 149 3.82 1.40 -11.14
N GLU A 150 3.13 0.45 -10.51
CA GLU A 150 2.16 -0.41 -11.20
C GLU A 150 1.01 0.41 -11.79
N TYR A 151 0.49 1.42 -11.07
CA TYR A 151 -0.51 2.32 -11.62
C TYR A 151 0.02 3.18 -12.76
N GLU A 152 1.26 3.69 -12.67
CA GLU A 152 1.89 4.39 -13.80
C GLU A 152 2.00 3.49 -15.05
N GLN A 153 2.27 2.19 -14.87
CA GLN A 153 2.32 1.22 -15.96
C GLN A 153 0.93 0.94 -16.55
N LEU A 154 -0.05 0.64 -15.70
CA LEU A 154 -1.43 0.34 -16.13
C LEU A 154 -2.06 1.51 -16.90
N GLU A 155 -1.82 2.74 -16.43
CA GLU A 155 -2.32 3.95 -17.08
C GLU A 155 -1.45 4.42 -18.25
N GLN A 156 -0.29 3.80 -18.47
CA GLN A 156 0.72 4.21 -19.46
C GLN A 156 1.14 5.69 -19.30
N LYS A 157 1.31 6.13 -18.04
CA LYS A 157 1.73 7.49 -17.68
C LYS A 157 2.97 7.45 -16.78
N PRO A 158 4.15 7.17 -17.33
CA PRO A 158 5.39 7.10 -16.56
C PRO A 158 5.64 8.42 -15.81
N GLY A 159 5.99 8.35 -14.52
CA GLY A 159 6.32 9.55 -13.74
C GLY A 159 5.12 10.28 -13.11
N ARG A 160 3.87 9.91 -13.44
CA ARG A 160 2.66 10.60 -12.96
C ARG A 160 2.56 10.67 -11.43
N LEU A 161 3.02 9.63 -10.73
CA LEU A 161 2.88 9.47 -9.27
C LEU A 161 4.21 9.71 -8.55
N GLN A 162 5.05 10.61 -9.10
CA GLN A 162 6.38 10.93 -8.55
C GLN A 162 6.37 11.41 -7.09
N GLU A 163 5.31 12.09 -6.65
CA GLU A 163 5.23 12.61 -5.28
C GLU A 163 5.26 11.50 -4.21
N PHE A 164 4.76 10.30 -4.53
CA PHE A 164 4.80 9.16 -3.61
C PHE A 164 6.25 8.72 -3.39
N TYR A 165 7.05 8.67 -4.46
CA TYR A 165 8.49 8.45 -4.38
C TYR A 165 9.18 9.54 -3.56
N ASP A 166 8.85 10.81 -3.84
CA ASP A 166 9.47 11.93 -3.14
C ASP A 166 9.17 11.91 -1.63
N SER A 167 7.97 11.48 -1.23
CA SER A 167 7.57 11.34 0.18
C SER A 167 8.37 10.28 0.96
N THR A 168 8.98 9.32 0.26
CA THR A 168 9.74 8.22 0.89
C THR A 168 11.25 8.48 0.97
N LYS A 169 11.75 9.57 0.39
CA LYS A 169 13.19 9.89 0.39
C LYS A 169 13.74 9.99 1.81
N GLY A 170 14.81 9.23 2.08
CA GLY A 170 15.47 9.19 3.39
C GLY A 170 14.73 8.39 4.47
N ASN A 171 13.64 7.69 4.12
CA ASN A 171 12.84 6.93 5.09
C ASN A 171 13.05 5.40 5.02
N PHE A 172 14.03 4.94 4.23
CA PHE A 172 14.43 3.53 4.13
C PHE A 172 15.82 3.35 4.73
N HIS A 173 15.99 2.34 5.57
CA HIS A 173 17.23 2.06 6.28
C HIS A 173 17.54 0.55 6.31
N HIS A 174 16.51 -0.30 6.23
CA HIS A 174 16.69 -1.74 6.27
C HIS A 174 17.42 -2.24 5.01
N PRO A 175 18.50 -3.05 5.13
CA PRO A 175 19.33 -3.44 3.98
C PRO A 175 18.55 -4.15 2.86
N GLU A 176 17.64 -5.06 3.23
CA GLU A 176 16.80 -5.78 2.27
C GLU A 176 15.88 -4.81 1.50
N ILE A 177 15.25 -3.87 2.21
CA ILE A 177 14.31 -2.91 1.62
C ILE A 177 15.05 -1.90 0.75
N LEU A 178 16.25 -1.47 1.14
CA LEU A 178 17.09 -0.61 0.31
C LEU A 178 17.43 -1.26 -1.04
N GLN A 179 17.70 -2.58 -1.07
CA GLN A 179 17.94 -3.30 -2.31
C GLN A 179 16.67 -3.38 -3.17
N LEU A 180 15.51 -3.64 -2.56
CA LEU A 180 14.23 -3.63 -3.27
C LEU A 180 13.92 -2.25 -3.86
N VAL A 181 14.07 -1.17 -3.08
CA VAL A 181 13.87 0.22 -3.53
C VAL A 181 14.80 0.56 -4.68
N ALA A 182 16.08 0.20 -4.59
CA ALA A 182 17.05 0.43 -5.66
C ALA A 182 16.66 -0.30 -6.95
N THR A 183 16.22 -1.55 -6.83
CA THR A 183 15.77 -2.38 -7.95
C THR A 183 14.52 -1.81 -8.62
N LEU A 184 13.49 -1.48 -7.83
CA LEU A 184 12.26 -0.85 -8.32
C LEU A 184 12.53 0.48 -9.03
N ASN A 185 13.39 1.32 -8.44
CA ASN A 185 13.74 2.61 -9.05
C ASN A 185 14.49 2.43 -10.38
N ALA A 186 15.40 1.47 -10.48
CA ALA A 186 16.10 1.16 -11.73
C ALA A 186 15.12 0.71 -12.82
N GLU A 187 14.17 -0.17 -12.47
CA GLU A 187 13.13 -0.63 -13.38
C GLU A 187 12.25 0.54 -13.86
N ARG A 188 11.71 1.34 -12.94
CA ARG A 188 10.88 2.50 -13.24
C ARG A 188 11.60 3.52 -14.14
N ASN A 189 12.86 3.82 -13.86
CA ASN A 189 13.67 4.77 -14.65
C ASN A 189 13.94 4.25 -16.08
N SER A 190 14.04 2.94 -16.27
CA SER A 190 14.26 2.35 -17.60
C SER A 190 13.07 2.55 -18.55
N ILE A 191 11.87 2.76 -18.01
CA ILE A 191 10.64 2.96 -18.78
C ILE A 191 10.42 4.44 -19.07
N GLN A 192 10.77 5.33 -18.13
CA GLN A 192 10.71 6.78 -18.33
C GLN A 192 11.67 7.29 -19.42
N THR A 193 12.79 6.59 -19.62
CA THR A 193 13.83 6.98 -20.59
C THR A 193 13.60 6.42 -22.01
N LYS A 194 12.59 5.57 -22.22
CA LYS A 194 12.24 5.11 -23.57
C LYS A 194 11.49 6.23 -24.32
N PRO A 195 11.96 6.65 -25.51
CA PRO A 195 11.24 7.65 -26.30
C PRO A 195 9.88 7.10 -26.70
N SER A 196 8.82 7.90 -26.54
CA SER A 196 7.50 7.61 -27.10
C SER A 196 7.63 7.45 -28.62
N ILE A 197 7.21 6.30 -29.15
CA ILE A 197 7.20 6.01 -30.60
C ILE A 197 6.22 6.93 -31.38
N SER A 198 5.55 7.88 -30.71
CA SER A 198 4.64 8.84 -31.34
C SER A 198 5.32 9.96 -32.13
N ASP A 199 6.64 10.16 -32.00
CA ASP A 199 7.36 11.19 -32.74
C ASP A 199 8.25 10.57 -33.82
N THR A 200 7.63 9.99 -34.85
CA THR A 200 8.31 9.84 -36.14
C THR A 200 8.12 11.14 -36.92
N PRO A 201 9.20 11.89 -37.25
CA PRO A 201 9.08 13.03 -38.15
C PRO A 201 8.52 12.57 -39.49
N SER A 202 7.47 13.24 -39.96
CA SER A 202 6.93 13.09 -41.31
C SER A 202 7.94 13.60 -42.34
N SER A 203 8.96 12.79 -42.65
CA SER A 203 9.97 13.13 -43.65
C SER A 203 10.21 11.97 -44.62
N TRP A 204 9.14 11.46 -45.24
CA TRP A 204 9.21 10.58 -46.42
C TRP A 204 8.02 10.79 -47.36
N LYS A 205 7.76 12.04 -47.77
CA LYS A 205 6.89 12.32 -48.92
C LYS A 205 7.55 13.30 -49.87
N SER A 206 8.45 12.80 -50.72
CA SER A 206 8.60 13.27 -52.10
C SER A 206 9.74 12.53 -52.81
N GLU A 207 9.41 11.50 -53.57
CA GLU A 207 10.15 11.20 -54.80
C GLU A 207 9.12 11.05 -55.94
N PRO A 208 9.28 11.77 -57.07
CA PRO A 208 8.41 11.60 -58.22
C PRO A 208 8.76 10.30 -58.94
N ASN A 209 7.73 9.48 -59.13
CA ASN A 209 7.75 8.20 -59.82
C ASN A 209 8.09 8.42 -61.31
N ILE A 210 9.35 8.18 -61.70
CA ILE A 210 9.76 8.13 -63.12
C ILE A 210 9.47 6.72 -63.64
N LEU A 211 8.36 6.56 -64.35
CA LEU A 211 8.08 5.36 -65.15
C LEU A 211 8.92 5.39 -66.44
N PRO A 212 9.67 4.33 -66.79
CA PRO A 212 10.27 4.23 -68.11
C PRO A 212 9.20 3.92 -69.16
N GLN A 213 9.19 4.70 -70.24
CA GLN A 213 8.37 4.47 -71.41
C GLN A 213 8.75 3.13 -72.07
N SER A 214 7.74 2.30 -72.33
CA SER A 214 7.84 1.12 -73.16
C SER A 214 8.02 1.52 -74.63
N THR A 215 9.15 1.18 -75.23
CA THR A 215 9.31 1.21 -76.69
C THR A 215 8.89 -0.15 -77.25
N LYS A 216 7.84 -0.14 -78.08
CA LYS A 216 7.54 -1.23 -79.01
C LYS A 216 8.54 -1.19 -80.17
N LEU A 217 9.19 -2.32 -80.44
CA LEU A 217 9.19 -3.06 -81.72
C LEU A 217 10.03 -4.34 -81.54
#